data_AF-A0A7I7P9J7-F1
#
_entry.id   AF-A0A7I7P9J7-F1
#
_cell.length_a   1.000
_cell.length_b   1.000
_cell.length_c   1.000
_cell.angle_alpha   90.00
_cell.angle_beta   90.00
_cell.angle_gamma   90.00
#
_symmetry.space_group_name_H-M   'P 1'
#
loop_
_entity.id
_entity.type
_entity.pdbx_description
1 polymer ?
#
loop_
_entity_poly.entity_id
_entity_poly.type
_entity_poly.pdbx_seq_one_letter_code
_entity_poly.pdbx_strand_id
1 'polypeptide(L)'
;MGYDPPANPINTTSPRDFWRMINDGQARAGAANLSSYLQHVRTNNPTAHISLFGHSYGSLTSSLALQQLNAQGLHPVNDAVFYGSPGLELTDPSQLGLANGHAYVMRSIGHDLIPEVGPLAPFHGWGADPYSGMMPELSAAAGTSPDGIARAGVLSHADYPRAVIGPGGEPVLRMSGYNLAVIAAGIADLPDGGKQLVMAPTPLKPYPHTGG
;
A
#
# COMPACT_ATOMS: atom_id res chain seq x y z
N MET A 1 -18.09 12.63 7.06
CA MET A 1 -16.83 11.87 6.98
C MET A 1 -15.73 12.86 6.71
N GLY A 2 -14.81 13.05 7.65
CA GLY A 2 -13.69 13.98 7.51
C GLY A 2 -12.44 13.31 8.04
N TYR A 3 -11.66 12.72 7.15
CA TYR A 3 -10.25 12.52 7.43
C TYR A 3 -9.62 13.91 7.41
N ASP A 4 -9.06 14.34 8.53
CA ASP A 4 -8.29 15.58 8.59
C ASP A 4 -6.83 15.20 8.35
N PRO A 5 -6.29 15.41 7.13
CA PRO A 5 -4.87 15.19 6.91
C PRO A 5 -4.06 16.07 7.87
N PRO A 6 -2.83 15.68 8.24
CA PRO A 6 -1.96 16.55 9.02
C PRO A 6 -1.96 17.96 8.42
N ALA A 7 -2.09 18.97 9.28
CA ALA A 7 -2.16 20.37 8.88
C ALA A 7 -1.05 20.64 7.86
N ASN A 8 -1.41 21.07 6.65
CA ASN A 8 -0.43 21.63 5.73
C ASN A 8 0.08 22.91 6.39
N PRO A 9 1.32 22.96 6.90
CA PRO A 9 1.84 24.19 7.46
C PRO A 9 1.99 25.10 6.26
N ILE A 10 1.05 26.03 6.14
CA ILE A 10 0.99 27.05 5.10
C ILE A 10 2.41 27.63 4.99
N ASN A 11 3.03 27.38 3.83
CA ASN A 11 4.40 27.78 3.43
C ASN A 11 5.53 26.71 3.46
N THR A 12 5.25 25.46 3.07
CA THR A 12 6.32 24.61 2.50
C THR A 12 6.09 24.45 0.99
N THR A 13 6.99 24.99 0.18
CA THR A 13 6.89 24.98 -1.29
C THR A 13 7.29 23.64 -1.91
N SER A 14 7.47 22.59 -1.08
CA SER A 14 7.97 21.29 -1.50
C SER A 14 7.25 20.14 -0.79
N PRO A 15 6.72 19.15 -1.52
CA PRO A 15 6.22 17.89 -0.96
C PRO A 15 7.21 17.21 0.01
N ARG A 16 8.52 17.40 -0.18
CA ARG A 16 9.56 16.86 0.70
C ARG A 16 9.50 17.42 2.12
N ASP A 17 9.23 18.72 2.25
CA ASP A 17 9.21 19.39 3.55
C ASP A 17 7.97 19.01 4.35
N PHE A 18 6.84 18.79 3.67
CA PHE A 18 5.63 18.20 4.28
C PHE A 18 5.93 16.84 4.90
N TRP A 19 6.62 15.95 4.18
CA TRP A 19 6.97 14.62 4.70
C TRP A 19 7.92 14.63 5.90
N ARG A 20 8.84 15.60 5.94
CA ARG A 20 9.75 15.78 7.08
C ARG A 20 9.05 16.25 8.37
N MET A 21 7.82 16.72 8.29
CA MET A 21 7.06 17.21 9.45
C MET A 21 6.03 16.21 9.96
N ILE A 22 5.66 15.21 9.17
CA ILE A 22 4.68 14.20 9.56
C ILE A 22 5.31 13.20 10.54
N ASN A 23 4.73 13.03 11.73
CA ASN A 23 5.04 11.94 12.65
C ASN A 23 3.92 10.87 12.62
N ASP A 24 4.04 9.79 13.37
CA ASP A 24 3.05 8.69 13.43
C ASP A 24 1.73 9.02 14.16
N GLY A 25 1.65 10.15 14.89
CA GLY A 25 0.52 10.47 15.76
C GLY A 25 -0.83 10.52 15.04
N GLN A 26 -0.87 11.12 13.83
CA GLN A 26 -2.10 11.17 13.02
C GLN A 26 -2.47 9.81 12.45
N ALA A 27 -1.50 8.98 12.08
CA ALA A 27 -1.74 7.60 11.65
C ALA A 27 -2.32 6.75 12.79
N ARG A 28 -1.82 6.89 14.02
CA ARG A 28 -2.38 6.18 15.18
C ARG A 28 -3.82 6.59 15.48
N ALA A 29 -4.13 7.89 15.41
CA ALA A 29 -5.49 8.38 15.58
C ALA A 29 -6.42 7.88 14.45
N GLY A 30 -5.96 7.95 13.20
CA GLY A 30 -6.69 7.41 12.04
C GLY A 30 -6.90 5.90 12.13
N ALA A 31 -5.93 5.16 12.68
CA ALA A 31 -5.97 3.72 12.83
C ALA A 31 -7.10 3.26 13.75
N ALA A 32 -7.33 3.97 14.86
CA ALA A 32 -8.43 3.68 15.79
C ALA A 32 -9.81 3.85 15.12
N ASN A 33 -9.97 4.88 14.28
CA ASN A 33 -11.21 5.09 13.53
C ASN A 33 -11.39 4.00 12.45
N LEU A 34 -10.32 3.66 11.73
CA LEU A 34 -10.35 2.64 10.69
C LEU A 34 -10.61 1.24 11.25
N SER A 35 -10.02 0.88 12.39
CA SER A 35 -10.25 -0.42 13.04
C SER A 35 -11.72 -0.59 13.44
N SER A 36 -12.31 0.43 14.07
CA SER A 36 -13.73 0.44 14.40
C SER A 36 -14.62 0.33 13.15
N TYR A 37 -14.28 1.03 12.06
CA TYR A 37 -15.02 0.94 10.81
C TYR A 37 -14.98 -0.48 10.21
N LEU A 38 -13.80 -1.08 10.11
CA LEU A 38 -13.63 -2.44 9.57
C LEU A 38 -14.40 -3.48 10.39
N GLN A 39 -14.41 -3.34 11.72
CA GLN A 39 -15.21 -4.19 12.60
C GLN A 39 -16.71 -4.05 12.31
N HIS A 40 -17.21 -2.82 12.09
CA HIS A 40 -18.60 -2.60 11.73
C HIS A 40 -18.94 -3.19 10.35
N VAL A 41 -18.06 -3.04 9.34
CA VAL A 41 -18.29 -3.64 8.01
C VAL A 41 -18.40 -5.16 8.13
N ARG A 42 -17.48 -5.82 8.84
CA ARG A 42 -17.51 -7.27 9.05
C ARG A 42 -18.74 -7.72 9.85
N THR A 43 -19.12 -7.00 10.89
CA THR A 43 -20.32 -7.31 11.68
C THR A 43 -21.59 -7.25 10.82
N ASN A 44 -21.71 -6.24 9.95
CA ASN A 44 -22.88 -6.07 9.08
C ASN A 44 -22.88 -6.99 7.87
N ASN A 45 -21.71 -7.45 7.41
CA ASN A 45 -21.58 -8.42 6.33
C ASN A 45 -20.50 -9.47 6.65
N PRO A 46 -20.85 -10.49 7.47
CA PRO A 46 -19.89 -11.48 7.95
C PRO A 46 -19.18 -12.27 6.85
N THR A 47 -19.79 -12.38 5.68
CA THR A 47 -19.28 -13.16 4.54
C THR A 47 -18.60 -12.29 3.48
N ALA A 48 -18.53 -10.96 3.64
CA ALA A 48 -17.89 -10.09 2.67
C ALA A 48 -16.41 -10.44 2.48
N HIS A 49 -15.94 -10.37 1.25
CA HIS A 49 -14.52 -10.24 0.99
C HIS A 49 -14.13 -8.77 1.19
N ILE A 50 -13.18 -8.49 2.07
CA ILE A 50 -12.75 -7.13 2.40
C ILE A 50 -11.26 -6.99 2.08
N SER A 51 -10.94 -6.18 1.08
CA SER A 51 -9.56 -5.78 0.75
C SER A 51 -9.28 -4.37 1.26
N LEU A 52 -8.15 -4.18 1.94
CA LEU A 52 -7.70 -2.89 2.47
C LEU A 52 -6.49 -2.38 1.67
N PHE A 53 -6.59 -1.18 1.13
CA PHE A 53 -5.55 -0.57 0.31
C PHE A 53 -4.98 0.67 1.00
N GLY A 54 -3.76 0.54 1.50
CA GLY A 54 -3.01 1.65 2.09
C GLY A 54 -2.06 2.27 1.05
N HIS A 55 -2.31 3.52 0.67
CA HIS A 55 -1.37 4.30 -0.12
C HIS A 55 -0.58 5.22 0.78
N SER A 56 0.72 5.37 0.53
CA SER A 56 1.50 6.44 1.16
C SER A 56 1.44 6.33 2.69
N TYR A 57 1.22 7.45 3.40
CA TYR A 57 1.00 7.50 4.85
C TYR A 57 -0.25 6.72 5.31
N GLY A 58 -1.24 6.56 4.42
CA GLY A 58 -2.38 5.68 4.65
C GLY A 58 -1.97 4.22 4.83
N SER A 59 -0.79 3.81 4.33
CA SER A 59 -0.22 2.48 4.59
C SER A 59 0.09 2.26 6.06
N LEU A 60 0.75 3.24 6.71
CA LEU A 60 1.05 3.20 8.14
C LEU A 60 -0.24 3.16 8.96
N THR A 61 -1.20 4.03 8.62
CA THR A 61 -2.52 4.07 9.26
C THR A 61 -3.25 2.72 9.16
N SER A 62 -3.23 2.13 7.97
CA SER A 62 -3.88 0.84 7.68
C SER A 62 -3.22 -0.32 8.42
N SER A 63 -1.88 -0.36 8.43
CA SER A 63 -1.12 -1.36 9.18
C SER A 63 -1.42 -1.29 10.67
N LEU A 64 -1.38 -0.09 11.25
CA LEU A 64 -1.70 0.12 12.67
C LEU A 64 -3.12 -0.32 13.02
N ALA A 65 -4.10 -0.03 12.15
CA ALA A 65 -5.49 -0.47 12.38
C ALA A 65 -5.60 -2.00 12.40
N LEU A 66 -4.92 -2.68 11.48
CA LEU A 66 -4.88 -4.14 11.42
C LEU A 66 -4.18 -4.74 12.65
N GLN A 67 -3.08 -4.16 13.10
CA GLN A 67 -2.40 -4.58 14.33
C GLN A 67 -3.27 -4.43 15.58
N GLN A 68 -4.00 -3.31 15.70
CA GLN A 68 -4.95 -3.09 16.80
C GLN A 68 -6.08 -4.13 16.80
N LEU A 69 -6.59 -4.51 15.63
CA LEU A 69 -7.61 -5.55 15.49
C LEU A 69 -7.05 -6.93 15.82
N ASN A 70 -5.86 -7.26 15.33
CA ASN A 70 -5.19 -8.52 15.60
C ASN A 70 -4.92 -8.71 17.10
N ALA A 71 -4.50 -7.65 17.81
CA ALA A 71 -4.32 -7.68 19.26
C ALA A 71 -5.63 -7.96 20.04
N GLN A 72 -6.79 -7.74 19.41
CA GLN A 72 -8.11 -8.06 19.95
C GLN A 72 -8.64 -9.43 19.47
N GLY A 73 -7.87 -10.17 18.67
CA GLY A 73 -8.31 -11.42 18.03
C GLY A 73 -9.34 -11.22 16.92
N LEU A 74 -9.39 -10.01 16.33
CA LEU A 74 -10.30 -9.67 15.25
C LEU A 74 -9.56 -9.64 13.91
N HIS A 75 -10.14 -10.32 12.91
CA HIS A 75 -9.54 -10.46 11.57
C HIS A 75 -10.54 -10.08 10.47
N PRO A 76 -11.02 -8.82 10.43
CA PRO A 76 -12.10 -8.44 9.53
C PRO A 76 -11.67 -8.34 8.06
N VAL A 77 -10.38 -8.21 7.77
CA VAL A 77 -9.84 -8.01 6.42
C VAL A 77 -9.31 -9.32 5.87
N ASN A 78 -9.58 -9.57 4.58
CA ASN A 78 -9.04 -10.69 3.82
C ASN A 78 -7.64 -10.33 3.30
N ASP A 79 -7.55 -9.28 2.49
CA ASP A 79 -6.28 -8.86 1.88
C ASP A 79 -5.89 -7.44 2.25
N ALA A 80 -4.58 -7.19 2.32
CA ALA A 80 -4.03 -5.85 2.45
C ALA A 80 -2.96 -5.58 1.39
N VAL A 81 -3.01 -4.40 0.77
CA VAL A 81 -1.94 -3.93 -0.13
C VAL A 81 -1.46 -2.58 0.35
N PHE A 82 -0.15 -2.49 0.63
CA PHE A 82 0.52 -1.27 1.04
C PHE A 82 1.43 -0.78 -0.07
N TYR A 83 1.18 0.41 -0.61
CA TYR A 83 1.89 0.86 -1.79
C TYR A 83 2.34 2.32 -1.70
N GLY A 84 3.56 2.56 -2.18
CA GLY A 84 4.26 3.81 -1.87
C GLY A 84 4.36 4.04 -0.36
N SER A 85 4.44 2.98 0.44
CA SER A 85 4.52 3.09 1.89
C SER A 85 5.89 3.62 2.34
N PRO A 86 5.95 4.61 3.26
CA PRO A 86 7.19 5.02 3.91
C PRO A 86 7.57 4.10 5.09
N GLY A 87 6.67 3.21 5.51
CA GLY A 87 6.82 2.36 6.69
C GLY A 87 5.46 1.85 7.17
N LEU A 88 5.47 0.72 7.88
CA LEU A 88 4.25 0.05 8.36
C LEU A 88 4.23 -0.19 9.87
N GLU A 89 5.30 0.15 10.59
CA GLU A 89 5.44 -0.17 12.02
C GLU A 89 5.21 -1.66 12.30
N LEU A 90 5.81 -2.51 11.46
CA LEU A 90 5.78 -3.97 11.55
C LEU A 90 7.20 -4.50 11.64
N THR A 91 7.36 -5.60 12.37
CA THR A 91 8.55 -6.45 12.32
C THR A 91 8.24 -7.82 11.71
N ASP A 92 6.98 -8.25 11.77
CA ASP A 92 6.50 -9.51 11.20
C ASP A 92 5.11 -9.32 10.55
N PRO A 93 4.87 -9.83 9.32
CA PRO A 93 3.56 -9.71 8.66
C PRO A 93 2.40 -10.32 9.46
N SER A 94 2.65 -11.33 10.30
CA SER A 94 1.61 -11.95 11.15
C SER A 94 0.97 -10.96 12.13
N GLN A 95 1.65 -9.84 12.44
CA GLN A 95 1.10 -8.77 13.26
C GLN A 95 -0.12 -8.11 12.61
N LEU A 96 -0.29 -8.20 11.28
CA LEU A 96 -1.47 -7.69 10.57
C LEU A 96 -2.73 -8.52 10.82
N GLY A 97 -2.60 -9.77 11.30
CA GLY A 97 -3.76 -10.61 11.62
C GLY A 97 -4.65 -10.93 10.41
N LEU A 98 -4.08 -11.17 9.23
CA LEU A 98 -4.84 -11.61 8.06
C LEU A 98 -5.01 -13.13 8.09
N ALA A 99 -5.95 -13.62 8.90
CA ALA A 99 -6.07 -15.06 9.23
C ALA A 99 -6.20 -16.00 8.01
N ASN A 100 -6.78 -15.53 6.90
CA ASN A 100 -7.06 -16.34 5.70
C ASN A 100 -6.67 -15.65 4.38
N GLY A 101 -5.91 -14.56 4.42
CA GLY A 101 -5.60 -13.82 3.21
C GLY A 101 -4.21 -13.20 3.25
N HIS A 102 -3.96 -12.26 2.35
CA HIS A 102 -2.60 -11.96 1.93
C HIS A 102 -2.25 -10.49 2.14
N ALA A 103 -1.04 -10.25 2.61
CA ALA A 103 -0.46 -8.90 2.66
C ALA A 103 0.55 -8.75 1.53
N TYR A 104 0.47 -7.63 0.81
CA TYR A 104 1.37 -7.30 -0.28
C TYR A 104 1.94 -5.90 -0.13
N VAL A 105 3.12 -5.69 -0.70
CA VAL A 105 3.72 -4.37 -0.86
C VAL A 105 3.92 -4.04 -2.34
N MET A 106 3.93 -2.76 -2.68
CA MET A 106 4.23 -2.33 -4.05
C MET A 106 4.91 -0.97 -4.06
N ARG A 107 6.02 -0.85 -4.77
CA ARG A 107 6.73 0.43 -4.94
C ARG A 107 6.92 0.80 -6.40
N SER A 108 6.93 2.11 -6.63
CA SER A 108 7.29 2.76 -7.87
C SER A 108 8.69 2.37 -8.30
N ILE A 109 8.88 2.26 -9.62
CA ILE A 109 10.18 2.03 -10.26
C ILE A 109 10.84 3.33 -10.73
N GLY A 110 10.19 4.48 -10.52
CA GLY A 110 10.67 5.80 -10.94
C GLY A 110 11.00 6.73 -9.78
N HIS A 111 10.89 8.03 -10.04
CA HIS A 111 11.14 9.11 -9.08
C HIS A 111 10.00 9.24 -8.06
N ASP A 112 9.92 8.26 -7.16
CA ASP A 112 9.10 8.33 -5.96
C ASP A 112 9.84 9.07 -4.84
N LEU A 113 9.11 9.75 -3.96
CA LEU A 113 9.66 10.41 -2.78
C LEU A 113 9.97 9.43 -1.64
N ILE A 114 9.37 8.23 -1.67
CA ILE A 114 9.58 7.17 -0.67
C ILE A 114 11.06 6.82 -0.44
N PRO A 115 11.92 6.67 -1.46
CA PRO A 115 13.37 6.57 -1.27
C PRO A 115 14.00 7.60 -0.33
N GLU A 116 13.53 8.85 -0.39
CA GLU A 116 14.11 9.97 0.35
C GLU A 116 13.60 10.02 1.80
N VAL A 117 12.35 9.60 2.03
CA VAL A 117 11.70 9.68 3.34
C VAL A 117 11.77 8.38 4.14
N GLY A 118 11.87 7.23 3.47
CA GLY A 118 12.01 5.92 4.09
C GLY A 118 13.16 5.83 5.11
N PRO A 119 14.35 6.38 4.83
CA PRO A 119 15.45 6.45 5.81
C PRO A 119 15.11 7.24 7.09
N LEU A 120 14.08 8.09 7.06
CA LEU A 120 13.61 8.83 8.23
C LEU A 120 12.67 8.01 9.11
N ALA A 121 12.18 6.85 8.64
CA ALA A 121 11.21 6.02 9.36
C ALA A 121 11.55 5.76 10.86
N PRO A 122 12.81 5.49 11.26
CA PRO A 122 13.15 5.31 12.68
C PRO A 122 12.92 6.55 13.55
N PHE A 123 13.05 7.75 12.98
CA PHE A 123 12.86 9.01 13.71
C PHE A 123 11.40 9.46 13.77
N HIS A 124 10.56 8.93 12.89
CA HIS A 124 9.15 9.30 12.76
C HIS A 124 8.19 8.22 13.27
N GLY A 125 8.71 7.10 13.79
CA GLY A 125 7.90 6.00 14.31
C GLY A 125 7.24 5.15 13.20
N TRP A 126 7.74 5.20 11.96
CA TRP A 126 7.11 4.48 10.84
C TRP A 126 7.59 3.03 10.71
N GLY A 127 8.59 2.62 11.50
CA GLY A 127 9.09 1.25 11.53
C GLY A 127 10.10 0.89 10.44
N ALA A 128 10.23 -0.41 10.15
CA ALA A 128 11.17 -0.93 9.17
C ALA A 128 10.71 -0.69 7.72
N ASP A 129 11.66 -0.77 6.78
CA ASP A 129 11.40 -0.71 5.34
C ASP A 129 10.48 -1.89 4.92
N PRO A 130 9.26 -1.63 4.42
CA PRO A 130 8.33 -2.68 4.03
C PRO A 130 8.78 -3.47 2.79
N TYR A 131 9.74 -2.95 2.01
CA TYR A 131 10.27 -3.60 0.80
C TYR A 131 11.54 -4.43 1.06
N SER A 132 11.89 -4.64 2.33
CA SER A 132 13.04 -5.45 2.75
C SER A 132 12.85 -6.97 2.60
N GLY A 133 11.71 -7.41 2.06
CA GLY A 133 11.37 -8.82 1.83
C GLY A 133 10.46 -9.45 2.89
N MET A 134 9.91 -8.65 3.82
CA MET A 134 8.93 -9.15 4.81
C MET A 134 7.62 -9.61 4.16
N MET A 135 7.23 -9.03 3.03
CA MET A 135 6.01 -9.37 2.31
C MET A 135 6.28 -9.57 0.82
N PRO A 136 5.45 -10.36 0.12
CA PRO A 136 5.51 -10.44 -1.33
C PRO A 136 5.33 -9.05 -1.97
N GLU A 137 6.24 -8.70 -2.88
CA GLU A 137 6.21 -7.43 -3.60
C GLU A 137 5.53 -7.58 -4.96
N LEU A 138 4.46 -6.82 -5.18
CA LEU A 138 3.77 -6.73 -6.46
C LEU A 138 4.50 -5.76 -7.39
N SER A 139 4.53 -6.09 -8.68
CA SER A 139 5.16 -5.25 -9.68
C SER A 139 4.38 -3.96 -9.90
N ALA A 140 5.09 -2.83 -9.84
CA ALA A 140 4.63 -1.56 -10.39
C ALA A 140 5.34 -1.21 -11.71
N ALA A 141 6.12 -2.12 -12.29
CA ALA A 141 6.84 -1.89 -13.53
C ALA A 141 5.91 -1.93 -14.75
N ALA A 142 6.32 -1.27 -15.83
CA ALA A 142 5.65 -1.43 -17.12
C ALA A 142 5.84 -2.88 -17.61
N GLY A 143 4.81 -3.45 -18.23
CA GLY A 143 4.83 -4.83 -18.69
C GLY A 143 3.49 -5.29 -19.23
N THR A 144 3.41 -6.55 -19.62
CA THR A 144 2.15 -7.17 -20.06
C THR A 144 1.54 -7.93 -18.89
N SER A 145 0.29 -7.63 -18.54
CA SER A 145 -0.46 -8.37 -17.52
C SER A 145 -0.99 -9.71 -18.07
N PRO A 146 -1.38 -10.65 -17.20
CA PRO A 146 -1.97 -11.93 -17.58
C PRO A 146 -3.17 -11.87 -18.53
N ASP A 147 -3.93 -10.79 -18.54
CA ASP A 147 -5.02 -10.53 -19.51
C ASP A 147 -4.53 -10.09 -20.90
N GLY A 148 -3.21 -10.07 -21.14
CA GLY A 148 -2.59 -9.73 -22.42
C GLY A 148 -2.46 -8.22 -22.69
N ILE A 149 -2.85 -7.36 -21.73
CA ILE A 149 -2.80 -5.91 -21.91
C ILE A 149 -1.41 -5.37 -21.55
N ALA A 150 -0.83 -4.57 -22.44
CA ALA A 150 0.37 -3.78 -22.14
C ALA A 150 0.01 -2.63 -21.19
N ARG A 151 0.65 -2.58 -20.03
CA ARG A 151 0.38 -1.61 -18.96
C ARG A 151 1.61 -0.76 -18.67
N ALA A 152 1.38 0.53 -18.49
CA ALA A 152 2.43 1.43 -18.01
C ALA A 152 2.77 1.15 -16.54
N GLY A 153 4.02 1.43 -16.17
CA GLY A 153 4.49 1.34 -14.78
C GLY A 153 4.18 2.61 -13.98
N VAL A 154 4.44 2.57 -12.68
CA VAL A 154 4.35 3.71 -11.76
C VAL A 154 5.70 4.41 -11.73
N LEU A 155 5.70 5.71 -12.02
CA LEU A 155 6.93 6.52 -12.10
C LEU A 155 7.01 7.57 -10.98
N SER A 156 5.88 8.08 -10.52
CA SER A 156 5.78 9.04 -9.42
C SER A 156 4.87 8.53 -8.31
N HIS A 157 4.97 9.16 -7.14
CA HIS A 157 4.21 8.78 -5.96
C HIS A 157 2.68 8.79 -6.17
N ALA A 158 2.17 9.63 -7.07
CA ALA A 158 0.74 9.76 -7.36
C ALA A 158 0.26 8.84 -8.50
N ASP A 159 1.16 8.11 -9.15
CA ASP A 159 0.80 7.34 -10.35
C ASP A 159 0.10 6.02 -10.05
N TYR A 160 0.24 5.44 -8.85
CA TYR A 160 -0.27 4.09 -8.54
C TYR A 160 -1.76 3.88 -8.92
N PRO A 161 -2.70 4.79 -8.58
CA PRO A 161 -4.10 4.61 -8.94
C PRO A 161 -4.46 5.20 -10.32
N ARG A 162 -3.54 5.90 -10.99
CA ARG A 162 -3.86 6.66 -12.22
C ARG A 162 -3.91 5.73 -13.43
N ALA A 163 -5.04 5.78 -14.15
CA ALA A 163 -5.10 5.24 -15.50
C ALA A 163 -4.26 6.07 -16.47
N VAL A 164 -3.85 5.44 -17.57
CA VAL A 164 -3.17 6.07 -18.70
C VAL A 164 -3.95 5.79 -19.98
N ILE A 165 -3.74 6.58 -21.02
CA ILE A 165 -4.28 6.24 -22.34
C ILE A 165 -3.45 5.08 -22.92
N GLY A 166 -4.13 3.97 -23.20
CA GLY A 166 -3.52 2.79 -23.80
C GLY A 166 -3.27 2.96 -25.31
N PRO A 167 -2.59 1.99 -25.95
CA PRO A 167 -2.30 2.04 -27.38
C PRO A 167 -3.54 2.18 -28.27
N GLY A 168 -4.69 1.70 -27.81
CA GLY A 168 -5.98 1.80 -28.51
C GLY A 168 -6.73 3.11 -28.29
N GLY A 169 -6.17 4.09 -27.58
CA GLY A 169 -6.82 5.37 -27.28
C GLY A 169 -7.74 5.37 -26.05
N GLU A 170 -8.01 4.21 -25.46
CA GLU A 170 -8.86 4.07 -24.28
C GLU A 170 -8.08 4.16 -22.97
N PRO A 171 -8.70 4.63 -21.87
CA PRO A 171 -8.10 4.56 -20.54
C PRO A 171 -7.84 3.11 -20.11
N VAL A 172 -6.61 2.80 -19.71
CA VAL A 172 -6.20 1.52 -19.14
C VAL A 172 -5.53 1.70 -17.79
N LEU A 173 -5.73 0.74 -16.89
CA LEU A 173 -5.01 0.73 -15.62
C LEU A 173 -3.51 0.49 -15.85
N ARG A 174 -2.68 1.19 -15.09
CA ARG A 174 -1.26 0.82 -14.89
C ARG A 174 -1.15 -0.59 -14.27
N MET A 175 0.06 -1.14 -14.27
CA MET A 175 0.32 -2.46 -13.66
C MET A 175 -0.12 -2.51 -12.18
N SER A 176 0.10 -1.42 -11.45
CA SER A 176 -0.38 -1.25 -10.07
C SER A 176 -1.89 -1.36 -9.95
N GLY A 177 -2.63 -0.63 -10.79
CA GLY A 177 -4.10 -0.67 -10.78
C GLY A 177 -4.64 -2.05 -11.16
N TYR A 178 -3.99 -2.77 -12.07
CA TYR A 178 -4.34 -4.14 -12.41
C TYR A 178 -4.19 -5.09 -11.20
N ASN A 179 -3.03 -5.08 -10.54
CA ASN A 179 -2.81 -5.92 -9.36
C ASN A 179 -3.82 -5.61 -8.24
N LEU A 180 -4.12 -4.33 -8.00
CA LEU A 180 -5.14 -3.91 -7.04
C LEU A 180 -6.53 -4.42 -7.44
N ALA A 181 -6.88 -4.41 -8.73
CA ALA A 181 -8.16 -4.92 -9.21
C ALA A 181 -8.28 -6.45 -9.05
N VAL A 182 -7.22 -7.21 -9.30
CA VAL A 182 -7.17 -8.67 -9.07
C VAL A 182 -7.46 -9.00 -7.60
N ILE A 183 -6.85 -8.25 -6.68
CA ILE A 183 -7.04 -8.43 -5.23
C ILE A 183 -8.45 -7.98 -4.81
N ALA A 184 -8.88 -6.79 -5.26
CA ALA A 184 -10.21 -6.26 -4.92
C ALA A 184 -11.35 -7.19 -5.36
N ALA A 185 -11.17 -7.87 -6.49
CA ALA A 185 -12.15 -8.83 -7.02
C ALA A 185 -12.12 -10.20 -6.32
N GLY A 186 -11.21 -10.42 -5.36
CA GLY A 186 -10.99 -11.73 -4.72
C GLY A 186 -10.47 -12.79 -5.70
N ILE A 187 -9.95 -12.38 -6.86
CA ILE A 187 -9.43 -13.31 -7.87
C ILE A 187 -8.17 -13.99 -7.33
N ALA A 188 -7.35 -13.28 -6.56
CA ALA A 188 -6.12 -13.82 -5.96
C ALA A 188 -6.38 -15.06 -5.08
N ASP A 189 -7.54 -15.14 -4.45
CA ASP A 189 -7.93 -16.22 -3.52
C ASP A 189 -8.51 -17.46 -4.23
N LEU A 190 -8.81 -17.37 -5.52
CA LEU A 190 -9.32 -18.50 -6.30
C LEU A 190 -8.20 -19.53 -6.54
N PRO A 191 -8.54 -20.82 -6.80
CA PRO A 191 -7.57 -21.79 -7.29
C PRO A 191 -6.84 -21.24 -8.51
N ASP A 192 -5.50 -21.27 -8.48
CA ASP A 192 -4.63 -20.65 -9.50
C ASP A 192 -4.74 -19.12 -9.66
N GLY A 193 -5.59 -18.46 -8.86
CA GLY A 193 -5.83 -17.03 -8.87
C GLY A 193 -4.60 -16.18 -8.62
N GLY A 194 -3.70 -16.65 -7.74
CA GLY A 194 -2.40 -16.02 -7.50
C GLY A 194 -1.52 -15.90 -8.76
N LYS A 195 -1.74 -16.72 -9.80
CA LYS A 195 -1.03 -16.59 -11.10
C LYS A 195 -1.46 -15.35 -11.88
N GLN A 196 -2.59 -14.73 -11.50
CA GLN A 196 -3.06 -13.49 -12.08
C GLN A 196 -2.34 -12.25 -11.51
N LEU A 197 -1.64 -12.38 -10.37
CA LEU A 197 -0.82 -11.31 -9.82
C LEU A 197 0.51 -11.20 -10.56
N VAL A 198 0.91 -9.97 -10.85
CA VAL A 198 2.24 -9.70 -11.41
C VAL A 198 3.18 -9.34 -10.27
N MET A 199 4.05 -10.28 -9.92
CA MET A 199 5.06 -10.11 -8.87
C MET A 199 6.24 -9.27 -9.38
N ALA A 200 6.84 -8.49 -8.48
CA ALA A 200 8.09 -7.80 -8.75
C ALA A 200 9.25 -8.81 -8.93
N PRO A 201 10.19 -8.57 -9.86
CA PRO A 201 11.33 -9.46 -10.05
C PRO A 201 12.25 -9.44 -8.81
N THR A 202 12.60 -10.60 -8.28
CA THR A 202 13.51 -10.72 -7.13
C THR A 202 14.97 -10.80 -7.59
N PRO A 203 15.92 -10.03 -6.99
CA PRO A 203 15.73 -8.88 -6.12
C PRO A 203 15.64 -7.58 -6.94
N LEU A 204 14.61 -6.77 -6.69
CA LEU A 204 14.71 -5.35 -7.01
C LEU A 204 15.78 -4.74 -6.10
N LYS A 205 16.71 -3.98 -6.69
CA LYS A 205 17.73 -3.25 -5.91
C LYS A 205 17.04 -2.42 -4.82
N PRO A 206 17.65 -2.26 -3.63
CA PRO A 206 17.27 -1.20 -2.71
C PRO A 206 17.11 0.10 -3.49
N TYR A 207 16.18 0.96 -3.07
CA TYR A 207 15.98 2.25 -3.74
C TYR A 207 17.34 2.92 -4.01
N PRO A 208 17.62 3.39 -5.24
CA PRO A 208 18.86 4.08 -5.50
C PRO A 208 18.92 5.30 -4.59
N HIS A 209 19.82 5.28 -3.62
CA HIS A 209 20.14 6.46 -2.83
C HIS A 209 20.58 7.54 -3.82
N THR A 210 19.82 8.63 -3.93
CA THR A 210 20.33 9.84 -4.59
C THR A 210 21.39 10.44 -3.69
N GLY A 211 22.59 9.86 -3.75
CA GLY A 211 23.81 10.49 -3.26
C GLY A 211 24.29 11.48 -4.32
N GLY A 212 24.33 12.75 -3.93
CA GLY A 212 24.82 13.89 -4.71
C GLY A 212 24.60 15.17 -3.93
#